data_AF-A0A0C3JE90-F1
#
_entry.id   AF-A0A0C3JE90-F1
#
_cell.length_a   1.000
_cell.length_b   1.000
_cell.length_c   1.000
_cell.angle_alpha   90.00
_cell.angle_beta   90.00
_cell.angle_gamma   90.00
#
_symmetry.space_group_name_H-M   'P 1'
#
loop_
_entity.id
_entity.type
_entity.pdbx_description
1 polymer ?
#
loop_
_entity_poly.entity_id
_entity_poly.type
_entity_poly.pdbx_seq_one_letter_code
_entity_poly.pdbx_strand_id
1 'polypeptide(L)'
;INCGMENIILGLPWLQENNPIVDWRMGTLSIDEKTDRSKELRHNISMVAIKEPTMNLLSPITMATELAQEEHKKKPKAVLPEDYKDFALVFEKPSNGVLPPS
;
A
#
# COMPACT_ATOMS: atom_id res chain seq x y z
N ILE A 1 4.34 -6.28 4.24
CA ILE A 1 3.86 -5.93 2.88
C ILE A 1 3.91 -7.22 2.09
N ASN A 2 2.77 -7.80 1.73
CA ASN A 2 2.72 -8.99 0.89
C ASN A 2 2.64 -8.53 -0.57
N CYS A 3 3.74 -8.67 -1.32
CA CYS A 3 3.81 -8.30 -2.73
C CYS A 3 3.29 -9.41 -3.67
N GLY A 4 2.45 -10.34 -3.19
CA GLY A 4 1.96 -11.44 -4.03
C GLY A 4 3.09 -12.35 -4.52
N MET A 5 3.18 -12.53 -5.84
CA MET A 5 4.25 -13.30 -6.51
C MET A 5 5.42 -12.40 -6.92
N GLU A 6 5.24 -11.08 -6.84
CA GLU A 6 6.18 -10.08 -7.27
C GLU A 6 7.19 -9.77 -6.16
N ASN A 7 8.45 -9.55 -6.55
CA ASN A 7 9.51 -9.24 -5.59
C ASN A 7 9.48 -7.76 -5.16
N ILE A 8 9.03 -6.86 -6.04
CA ILE A 8 9.11 -5.41 -5.87
C ILE A 8 7.90 -4.76 -6.51
N ILE A 9 7.32 -3.77 -5.81
CA ILE A 9 6.29 -2.89 -6.34
C ILE A 9 6.91 -1.51 -6.54
N LEU A 10 6.85 -1.00 -7.77
CA LEU A 10 7.31 0.35 -8.10
C LEU A 10 6.18 1.34 -7.80
N GLY A 11 6.32 2.07 -6.71
CA GLY A 11 5.34 3.07 -6.28
C GLY A 11 5.44 4.39 -7.05
N LEU A 12 4.59 5.34 -6.65
CA LEU A 12 4.55 6.68 -7.23
C LEU A 12 5.91 7.42 -7.29
N PRO A 13 6.80 7.37 -6.28
CA PRO A 13 8.09 8.07 -6.35
C PRO A 13 8.92 7.62 -7.55
N TRP A 14 8.99 6.31 -7.79
CA TRP A 14 9.74 5.76 -8.91
C TRP A 14 9.10 6.12 -10.26
N LEU A 15 7.77 6.11 -10.34
CA LEU A 15 7.03 6.49 -11.54
C LEU A 15 7.20 7.97 -11.90
N GLN A 16 7.24 8.86 -10.90
CA GLN A 16 7.47 10.29 -11.12
C GLN A 16 8.89 10.57 -11.64
N GLU A 17 9.88 9.82 -11.15
CA GLU A 17 11.27 10.00 -11.54
C GLU A 17 11.57 9.47 -12.96
N ASN A 18 11.07 8.29 -13.30
CA ASN A 18 11.42 7.60 -14.55
C ASN A 18 10.38 7.79 -15.66
N ASN A 19 9.15 8.16 -15.29
CA ASN A 19 7.98 8.42 -16.16
C ASN A 19 7.92 7.49 -17.39
N PRO A 20 7.76 6.17 -17.19
CA PRO A 20 7.81 5.21 -18.28
C PRO A 20 6.61 5.36 -19.22
N ILE A 21 6.81 4.99 -20.48
CA ILE A 21 5.74 4.88 -21.47
C ILE A 21 5.13 3.49 -21.35
N VAL A 22 3.84 3.42 -21.01
CA VAL A 22 3.09 2.17 -20.86
C VAL A 22 2.25 1.91 -22.12
N ASP A 23 2.54 0.83 -22.83
CA ASP A 23 1.68 0.29 -23.88
C ASP A 23 0.75 -0.77 -23.27
N TRP A 24 -0.46 -0.34 -22.92
CA TRP A 24 -1.50 -1.19 -22.35
C TRP A 24 -2.00 -2.29 -23.29
N ARG A 25 -1.91 -2.08 -24.62
CA ARG A 25 -2.35 -3.07 -25.60
C ARG A 25 -1.36 -4.23 -25.68
N MET A 26 -0.07 -3.92 -25.62
CA MET A 26 1.01 -4.90 -25.67
C MET A 26 1.36 -5.46 -24.29
N GLY A 27 0.91 -4.82 -23.20
CA GLY A 27 1.29 -5.18 -21.83
C GLY A 27 2.77 -4.90 -21.54
N THR A 28 3.36 -3.92 -22.23
CA THR A 28 4.78 -3.59 -22.13
C THR A 28 4.96 -2.17 -21.62
N LEU A 29 6.06 -1.92 -20.92
CA LEU A 29 6.51 -0.57 -20.60
C LEU A 29 7.92 -0.35 -21.15
N SER A 30 8.20 0.88 -21.54
CA SER A 30 9.51 1.32 -22.03
C SER A 30 9.95 2.56 -21.26
N ILE A 31 11.25 2.64 -20.96
CA ILE A 31 11.87 3.77 -20.29
C ILE A 31 12.71 4.50 -21.34
N ASP A 32 12.52 5.81 -21.47
CA ASP A 32 13.38 6.63 -22.33
C ASP A 32 14.77 6.70 -21.68
N GLU A 33 15.82 6.50 -22.46
CA GLU A 33 17.20 6.64 -21.98
C GLU A 33 17.46 8.02 -21.36
N LYS A 34 16.72 9.05 -21.78
CA LYS A 34 16.80 10.40 -21.23
C LYS A 34 16.19 10.53 -19.83
N THR A 35 15.19 9.72 -19.51
CA THR A 35 14.52 9.72 -18.20
C THR A 35 14.99 8.57 -17.31
N ASP A 36 15.83 7.67 -17.84
CA ASP A 36 16.46 6.59 -17.09
C ASP A 36 17.48 7.13 -16.09
N ARG A 37 17.03 7.37 -14.86
CA ARG A 37 17.87 7.80 -13.74
C ARG A 37 18.57 6.64 -13.03
N SER A 38 18.42 5.40 -13.50
CA SER A 38 19.10 4.24 -12.91
C SER A 38 20.63 4.37 -12.93
N LYS A 39 21.17 5.12 -13.90
CA LYS A 39 22.60 5.37 -14.07
C LYS A 39 23.17 6.31 -13.00
N GLU A 40 22.36 7.21 -12.43
CA GLU A 40 22.76 8.14 -11.36
C GLU A 40 22.97 7.42 -10.01
N LEU A 41 22.31 6.27 -9.81
CA LEU A 41 22.39 5.49 -8.57
C LEU A 41 23.79 4.89 -8.32
N ARG A 42 24.66 4.82 -9.34
CA ARG A 42 26.02 4.26 -9.23
C ARG A 42 26.96 5.10 -8.36
N HIS A 43 26.65 6.37 -8.08
CA HIS A 43 27.53 7.21 -7.26
C HIS A 43 27.28 7.14 -5.74
N ASN A 44 26.12 6.64 -5.30
CA ASN A 44 25.76 6.66 -3.87
C ASN A 44 25.99 5.32 -3.15
N ILE A 45 26.09 4.20 -3.89
CA ILE A 45 26.29 2.88 -3.29
C ILE A 45 27.74 2.69 -2.80
N SER A 46 28.70 3.45 -3.34
CA SER A 46 30.09 3.41 -2.87
C SER A 46 30.29 4.00 -1.46
N MET A 47 29.31 4.72 -0.89
CA MET A 47 29.43 5.33 0.45
C MET A 47 28.67 4.60 1.55
N VAL A 48 27.76 3.67 1.23
CA VAL A 48 27.06 2.83 2.24
C VAL A 48 27.88 1.55 2.48
N ALA A 49 29.11 1.75 2.96
CA ALA A 49 29.80 0.70 3.68
C ALA A 49 29.28 0.71 5.13
N ILE A 50 28.55 -0.34 5.48
CA ILE A 50 28.41 -0.86 6.85
C ILE A 50 27.90 0.17 7.89
N LYS A 51 26.58 0.32 7.98
CA LYS A 51 25.93 0.49 9.28
C LYS A 51 24.53 -0.11 9.21
N GLU A 52 24.23 -0.94 10.18
CA GLU A 52 23.01 -1.73 10.34
C GLU A 52 21.73 -0.92 10.02
N PRO A 53 20.69 -1.54 9.42
CA PRO A 53 19.48 -0.82 9.04
C PRO A 53 18.61 -0.61 10.28
N THR A 54 18.91 0.44 11.05
CA THR A 54 17.92 1.02 11.95
C THR A 54 16.94 1.81 11.08
N MET A 55 15.96 1.10 10.51
CA MET A 55 14.83 1.68 9.76
C MET A 55 13.93 2.45 10.74
N ASN A 56 14.36 3.65 11.15
CA ASN A 56 13.47 4.64 11.74
C ASN A 56 12.68 5.28 10.60
N LEU A 57 11.75 4.52 10.04
CA LEU A 57 10.82 4.92 9.00
C LEU A 57 9.72 5.76 9.66
N LEU A 58 10.04 7.00 10.04
CA LEU A 58 9.04 8.03 10.29
C LEU A 58 8.44 8.41 8.94
N SER A 59 7.50 7.59 8.46
CA SER A 59 6.69 7.91 7.29
C SER A 59 5.94 9.22 7.55
N PRO A 60 6.00 10.23 6.64
CA PRO A 60 5.16 11.41 6.77
C PRO A 60 3.70 10.98 6.70
N ILE A 61 3.00 11.15 7.82
CA ILE A 61 1.58 10.80 7.94
C ILE A 61 0.81 11.88 7.15
N THR A 62 0.03 11.48 6.16
CA THR A 62 -0.82 12.42 5.42
C THR A 62 -2.02 12.81 6.28
N MET A 63 -2.57 14.01 6.10
CA MET A 63 -3.75 14.49 6.85
C MET A 63 -4.92 13.49 6.82
N ALA A 64 -5.10 12.75 5.73
CA ALA A 64 -6.11 11.70 5.62
C ALA A 64 -5.92 10.57 6.66
N THR A 65 -4.66 10.21 6.95
CA THR A 65 -4.32 9.17 7.93
C THR A 65 -4.52 9.67 9.35
N GLU A 66 -4.21 10.94 9.64
CA GLU A 66 -4.53 11.57 10.95
C GLU A 66 -6.05 11.61 11.18
N LEU A 67 -6.83 12.02 10.17
CA LEU A 67 -8.29 12.04 10.26
C LEU A 67 -8.88 10.64 10.52
N ALA A 68 -8.37 9.61 9.83
CA ALA A 68 -8.79 8.22 10.07
C ALA A 68 -8.43 7.76 11.49
N GLN A 69 -7.21 8.06 11.95
CA GLN A 69 -6.77 7.72 13.31
C GLN A 69 -7.57 8.43 14.41
N GLU A 70 -8.01 9.67 14.17
CA GLU A 70 -8.87 10.41 15.08
C GLU A 70 -10.29 9.82 15.15
N GLU A 71 -10.84 9.36 14.02
CA GLU A 71 -12.14 8.68 13.96
C GLU A 71 -12.14 7.41 14.82
N HIS A 72 -11.06 6.61 14.79
CA HIS A 72 -10.97 5.38 15.57
C HIS A 72 -10.98 5.58 17.10
N LYS A 73 -10.69 6.79 17.60
CA LYS A 73 -10.77 7.11 19.05
C LYS A 73 -12.21 7.32 19.52
N LYS A 74 -13.10 7.74 18.63
CA LYS A 74 -14.54 7.79 18.89
C LYS A 74 -15.14 6.52 18.30
N LYS A 75 -15.21 5.43 19.06
CA LYS A 75 -16.00 4.25 18.64
C LYS A 75 -17.39 4.74 18.21
N PRO A 76 -17.74 4.77 16.91
CA PRO A 76 -19.13 4.97 16.58
C PRO A 76 -19.82 3.72 17.14
N LYS A 77 -20.85 3.92 17.96
CA LYS A 77 -21.79 2.82 18.21
C LYS A 77 -22.24 2.39 16.80
N ALA A 78 -22.04 1.13 16.46
CA ALA A 78 -22.50 0.57 15.20
C ALA A 78 -24.03 0.62 15.20
N VAL A 79 -24.59 1.78 14.86
CA VAL A 79 -26.01 1.97 14.69
C VAL A 79 -26.26 1.61 13.24
N LEU A 80 -26.82 0.40 13.04
CA LEU A 80 -27.39 0.05 11.75
C LEU A 80 -28.45 1.11 11.39
N PRO A 81 -28.51 1.59 10.14
CA PRO A 81 -29.60 2.44 9.69
C PRO A 81 -30.96 1.81 10.01
N GLU A 82 -32.00 2.63 10.25
CA GLU A 82 -33.32 2.16 10.68
C GLU A 82 -33.87 1.05 9.77
N ASP A 83 -33.73 1.24 8.46
CA ASP A 83 -34.17 0.31 7.42
C ASP A 83 -33.43 -1.05 7.45
N TYR A 84 -32.34 -1.15 8.19
CA TYR A 84 -31.46 -2.32 8.24
C TYR A 84 -31.45 -3.03 9.61
N LYS A 85 -32.26 -2.57 10.57
CA LYS A 85 -32.34 -3.19 11.90
C LYS A 85 -32.81 -4.65 11.85
N ASP A 86 -33.72 -4.97 10.94
CA ASP A 86 -34.27 -6.32 10.79
C ASP A 86 -33.22 -7.36 10.32
N PHE A 87 -32.08 -6.89 9.79
CA PHE A 87 -30.99 -7.74 9.30
C PHE A 87 -29.82 -7.86 10.29
N ALA A 88 -29.99 -7.46 11.56
CA ALA A 88 -28.93 -7.52 12.57
C ALA A 88 -28.26 -8.91 12.65
N LEU A 89 -29.06 -9.98 12.56
CA LEU A 89 -28.61 -11.38 12.57
C LEU A 89 -27.64 -11.73 11.42
N VAL A 90 -27.68 -11.02 10.29
CA VAL A 90 -26.76 -11.27 9.16
C VAL A 90 -25.34 -10.82 9.48
N PHE A 91 -25.20 -9.80 10.33
CA PHE A 91 -23.91 -9.25 10.75
C PHE A 91 -23.37 -9.90 12.03
N GLU A 92 -24.17 -10.74 12.69
CA GLU A 92 -23.71 -11.55 13.81
C GLU A 92 -22.79 -12.66 13.29
N LYS A 93 -21.52 -12.60 13.68
CA LYS A 93 -20.55 -13.63 13.31
C LYS A 93 -20.90 -14.94 14.04
N PRO A 94 -21.11 -16.06 13.33
CA PRO A 94 -21.32 -17.35 13.98
C PRO A 94 -20.07 -17.73 14.80
N SER A 95 -20.27 -18.22 16.02
CA SER A 95 -19.19 -18.61 16.95
C SER A 95 -18.34 -19.78 16.42
N ASN A 96 -18.94 -20.56 15.53
CA ASN A 96 -18.41 -21.69 14.83
C ASN A 96 -17.76 -21.20 13.52
N GLY A 97 -16.57 -20.61 13.64
CA GLY A 97 -15.70 -20.21 12.53
C GLY A 97 -15.15 -21.38 11.71
N VAL A 98 -15.96 -22.41 11.45
CA VAL A 98 -15.59 -23.53 10.60
C VAL A 98 -15.79 -23.09 9.17
N LEU A 99 -14.68 -22.79 8.50
CA LEU A 99 -14.67 -22.64 7.05
C LEU A 99 -15.12 -23.96 6.41
N PRO A 100 -15.93 -23.93 5.33
CA PRO A 100 -16.26 -25.14 4.61
C PRO A 100 -14.96 -25.82 4.12
N PRO A 101 -14.90 -27.16 4.10
CA PRO A 101 -13.75 -27.87 3.58
C PRO A 101 -13.53 -27.54 2.09
N SER A 102 -12.26 -27.37 1.73
CA SER A 102 -11.75 -27.07 0.39
C SER A 102 -11.95 -28.19 -0.62
#